data_AF-A0A3N2NUG6-F1
#
_entry.id   AF-A0A3N2NUG6-F1
#
_cell.length_a   1.000
_cell.length_b   1.000
_cell.length_c   1.000
_cell.angle_alpha   90.00
_cell.angle_beta   90.00
_cell.angle_gamma   90.00
#
_symmetry.space_group_name_H-M   'P 1'
#
loop_
_entity.id
_entity.type
_entity.pdbx_description
1 polymer ?
#
loop_
_entity_poly.entity_id
_entity_poly.type
_entity_poly.pdbx_seq_one_letter_code
_entity_poly.pdbx_strand_id
1 'polypeptide(L)'
;MGAEKGERAGSRATGRFDGVVRAALPAIGTPTRTPAAARAASRCADRGGAPEPRQLRKPGRDGPVRLRTGVGPVSTAETRTDGVTTDDTSAEGPGVPCRLAQIGLRWHATHGQASLFGPLWKLAEECDQAFRRLADVWHAEDESHPAFLSAECIARLDYLRSFPHQATFPVTLDSSEANVEDFLNGPVVDDAGHVAPTRLAPISAVLTPAACYHLYQHHEGERLTRPRYLTTRNTCFRHEESYRPLRRQWSFTMREVVCIGTRAEVGEFLDRARWVVNRFTRLVDLPIAWQQATDPFFQPMRNPKYLMQLVQPVKHEATYGAGLAIASVNLHHDHFGERFDLSRDGKPAYSGCLAFGLERWLFAITDQHGSDPADWPDLVAASRTVVAEASVVRPTVAASGAGRSE
;
A
#
# COMPACT_ATOMS: atom_id res chain seq x y z
N MET A 1 -32.10 48.88 44.48
CA MET A 1 -31.02 49.66 43.83
C MET A 1 -29.80 49.57 44.73
N GLY A 2 -28.76 48.86 44.29
CA GLY A 2 -27.54 48.59 45.09
C GLY A 2 -27.36 47.10 45.39
N ALA A 3 -26.45 46.46 44.65
CA ALA A 3 -26.36 45.02 44.39
C ALA A 3 -25.99 44.12 45.60
N GLU A 4 -26.57 42.93 45.56
CA GLU A 4 -26.38 41.77 46.43
C GLU A 4 -25.06 41.03 46.17
N LYS A 5 -24.49 40.46 47.24
CA LYS A 5 -23.87 39.12 47.28
C LYS A 5 -23.61 38.72 48.75
N GLY A 6 -24.53 37.93 49.33
CA GLY A 6 -24.32 37.17 50.58
C GLY A 6 -23.61 35.84 50.26
N GLU A 7 -22.46 35.56 50.90
CA GLU A 7 -22.28 34.86 52.20
C GLU A 7 -22.28 33.32 52.06
N ARG A 8 -21.11 32.68 52.21
CA ARG A 8 -20.60 31.92 53.39
C ARG A 8 -20.94 30.43 53.27
N ALA A 9 -20.18 29.44 53.72
CA ALA A 9 -19.02 29.30 54.61
C ALA A 9 -18.19 28.10 54.08
N GLY A 10 -16.89 27.90 54.32
CA GLY A 10 -16.09 28.20 55.50
C GLY A 10 -15.87 26.93 56.32
N SER A 11 -14.74 26.24 56.11
CA SER A 11 -13.98 25.60 57.20
C SER A 11 -12.58 25.21 56.71
N ARG A 12 -11.58 25.92 57.24
CA ARG A 12 -10.17 25.58 57.19
C ARG A 12 -9.87 24.68 58.38
N ALA A 13 -9.04 23.65 58.18
CA ALA A 13 -8.14 23.17 59.22
C ALA A 13 -6.76 22.94 58.59
N THR A 14 -5.83 23.76 59.05
CA THR A 14 -4.40 23.80 58.74
C THR A 14 -3.63 22.78 59.57
N GLY A 15 -2.58 22.17 59.02
CA GLY A 15 -1.58 21.44 59.80
C GLY A 15 -0.49 20.84 58.93
N ARG A 16 0.69 21.47 58.95
CA ARG A 16 1.94 20.97 58.35
C ARG A 16 2.35 19.62 58.95
N PHE A 17 2.95 18.74 58.15
CA PHE A 17 3.98 17.81 58.59
C PHE A 17 5.03 17.66 57.48
N ASP A 18 6.24 18.15 57.76
CA ASP A 18 7.49 17.64 57.18
C ASP A 18 7.78 16.26 57.78
N GLY A 19 8.24 15.31 56.96
CA GLY A 19 8.54 13.96 57.44
C GLY A 19 9.09 13.05 56.35
N VAL A 20 10.41 13.11 56.19
CA VAL A 20 11.26 12.26 55.34
C VAL A 20 11.14 10.78 55.72
N VAL A 21 10.85 9.89 54.75
CA VAL A 21 11.36 8.51 54.71
C VAL A 21 11.59 8.11 53.24
N ARG A 22 12.86 8.02 52.84
CA ARG A 22 13.32 7.35 51.62
C ARG A 22 13.31 5.84 51.88
N ALA A 23 12.52 5.08 51.10
CA ALA A 23 12.60 3.63 51.06
C ALA A 23 13.46 3.18 49.86
N ALA A 24 14.37 2.27 50.14
CA ALA A 24 15.39 1.74 49.25
C ALA A 24 14.81 0.79 48.18
N LEU A 25 15.32 0.91 46.95
CA LEU A 25 15.14 -0.05 45.87
C LEU A 25 16.29 -1.08 45.90
N PRO A 26 16.02 -2.38 45.64
CA PRO A 26 17.06 -3.39 45.61
C PRO A 26 17.92 -3.31 44.35
N ALA A 27 19.23 -3.50 44.54
CA ALA A 27 20.25 -3.50 43.51
C ALA A 27 20.13 -4.71 42.58
N ILE A 28 20.05 -4.45 41.26
CA ILE A 28 20.22 -5.46 40.23
C ILE A 28 21.70 -5.45 39.82
N GLY A 29 22.33 -6.61 39.94
CA GLY A 29 23.76 -6.83 39.67
C GLY A 29 24.13 -6.61 38.21
N THR A 30 25.26 -5.93 38.03
CA THR A 30 26.00 -5.78 36.78
C THR A 30 26.68 -7.10 36.40
N PRO A 31 26.62 -7.56 35.13
CA PRO A 31 27.52 -8.59 34.65
C PRO A 31 28.89 -7.99 34.31
N THR A 32 29.90 -8.54 34.95
CA THR A 32 31.33 -8.32 34.72
C THR A 32 31.74 -8.74 33.30
N ARG A 33 32.32 -7.82 32.52
CA ARG A 33 33.18 -8.16 31.37
C ARG A 33 34.60 -7.71 31.68
N THR A 34 35.47 -8.67 31.90
CA THR A 34 36.93 -8.47 31.95
C THR A 34 37.50 -8.51 30.52
N PRO A 35 38.48 -7.65 30.18
CA PRO A 35 38.99 -7.50 28.82
C PRO A 35 40.16 -8.44 28.52
N ALA A 36 40.29 -8.87 27.27
CA ALA A 36 41.49 -9.53 26.77
C ALA A 36 41.98 -8.87 25.47
N ALA A 37 42.97 -8.00 25.66
CA ALA A 37 44.18 -7.76 24.88
C ALA A 37 44.17 -7.89 23.34
N ALA A 38 44.47 -6.75 22.72
CA ALA A 38 45.14 -6.61 21.44
C ALA A 38 46.61 -7.03 21.49
N ARG A 39 47.13 -7.58 20.38
CA ARG A 39 48.51 -7.57 19.83
C ARG A 39 48.50 -8.52 18.62
N ALA A 40 49.15 -8.31 17.48
CA ALA A 40 50.15 -7.33 17.07
C ALA A 40 50.17 -7.20 15.53
N ALA A 41 50.84 -6.13 15.09
CA ALA A 41 50.95 -5.63 13.73
C ALA A 41 52.10 -6.25 12.88
N SER A 42 52.18 -5.74 11.64
CA SER A 42 53.26 -5.80 10.64
C SER A 42 53.24 -7.05 9.76
N ARG A 43 53.38 -6.94 8.42
CA ARG A 43 54.38 -6.16 7.70
C ARG A 43 53.86 -5.61 6.36
N CYS A 44 54.18 -4.34 6.09
CA CYS A 44 54.41 -3.86 4.73
C CYS A 44 55.74 -4.42 4.21
N ALA A 45 55.76 -4.88 2.97
CA ALA A 45 56.91 -4.75 2.08
C ALA A 45 56.42 -4.85 0.63
N ASP A 46 56.37 -3.65 0.03
CA ASP A 46 56.48 -3.28 -1.37
C ASP A 46 57.22 -4.29 -2.27
N ARG A 47 56.65 -4.58 -3.45
CA ARG A 47 57.38 -4.86 -4.69
C ARG A 47 56.43 -4.80 -5.89
N GLY A 48 56.74 -3.86 -6.78
CA GLY A 48 55.92 -3.42 -7.90
C GLY A 48 55.75 -4.42 -9.05
N GLY A 49 54.98 -3.96 -10.03
CA GLY A 49 54.83 -4.63 -11.32
C GLY A 49 53.43 -4.47 -11.89
N ALA A 50 53.14 -3.34 -12.52
CA ALA A 50 51.98 -3.22 -13.41
C ALA A 50 52.19 -4.08 -14.66
N PRO A 51 51.17 -4.79 -15.16
CA PRO A 51 51.14 -5.23 -16.55
C PRO A 51 50.03 -4.52 -17.33
N GLU A 52 50.43 -4.05 -18.52
CA GLU A 52 49.61 -3.45 -19.57
C GLU A 52 48.42 -4.32 -20.02
N PRO A 53 47.37 -3.70 -20.61
CA PRO A 53 46.21 -4.42 -21.11
C PRO A 53 46.53 -5.19 -22.39
N ARG A 54 46.39 -6.52 -22.35
CA ARG A 54 46.44 -7.40 -23.52
C ARG A 54 45.25 -7.14 -24.44
N GLN A 55 45.56 -6.75 -25.68
CA GLN A 55 44.63 -6.66 -26.80
C GLN A 55 44.03 -8.04 -27.13
N LEU A 56 42.71 -8.15 -27.10
CA LEU A 56 41.96 -9.30 -27.58
C LEU A 56 41.72 -9.17 -29.10
N ARG A 57 42.23 -10.14 -29.85
CA ARG A 57 42.00 -10.33 -31.30
C ARG A 57 40.56 -10.78 -31.57
N LYS A 58 39.95 -10.24 -32.63
CA LYS A 58 38.68 -10.70 -33.23
C LYS A 58 38.87 -12.02 -34.00
N PRO A 59 37.87 -12.91 -33.96
CA PRO A 59 37.36 -13.61 -35.13
C PRO A 59 35.85 -13.29 -35.29
N GLY A 60 35.31 -13.00 -36.46
CA GLY A 60 35.14 -13.90 -37.60
C GLY A 60 33.62 -14.05 -37.80
N ARG A 61 33.10 -13.52 -38.92
CA ARG A 61 31.68 -13.55 -39.29
C ARG A 61 31.26 -14.99 -39.61
N ASP A 62 30.20 -15.47 -38.96
CA ASP A 62 29.33 -16.53 -39.48
C ASP A 62 27.87 -16.17 -39.16
N GLY A 63 27.04 -16.11 -40.20
CA GLY A 63 25.64 -15.74 -40.13
C GLY A 63 24.73 -16.91 -39.73
N PRO A 64 23.55 -16.67 -39.15
CA PRO A 64 22.63 -17.75 -38.82
C PRO A 64 21.75 -18.13 -40.02
N VAL A 65 21.78 -19.44 -40.29
CA VAL A 65 20.87 -20.20 -41.15
C VAL A 65 19.42 -20.04 -40.66
N ARG A 66 18.50 -19.64 -41.55
CA ARG A 66 17.05 -19.61 -41.28
C ARG A 66 16.41 -20.95 -41.67
N LEU A 67 15.90 -21.67 -40.68
CA LEU A 67 14.91 -22.73 -40.88
C LEU A 67 13.52 -22.10 -41.04
N ARG A 68 12.86 -22.40 -42.15
CA ARG A 68 11.47 -22.07 -42.45
C ARG A 68 10.56 -23.17 -41.88
N THR A 69 9.62 -22.81 -41.02
CA THR A 69 8.33 -23.51 -40.89
C THR A 69 7.25 -22.43 -40.78
N GLY A 70 6.32 -22.45 -41.74
CA GLY A 70 5.24 -21.47 -41.84
C GLY A 70 3.95 -22.01 -41.23
N VAL A 71 3.20 -21.11 -40.59
CA VAL A 71 1.74 -21.14 -40.48
C VAL A 71 1.28 -19.68 -40.55
N GLY A 72 0.35 -19.38 -41.46
CA GLY A 72 0.01 -18.03 -41.90
C GLY A 72 -0.86 -17.20 -40.93
N PRO A 73 -1.00 -15.90 -41.19
CA PRO A 73 -1.77 -14.98 -40.35
C PRO A 73 -3.27 -15.08 -40.63
N VAL A 74 -4.07 -15.08 -39.55
CA VAL A 74 -5.52 -14.98 -39.59
C VAL A 74 -5.91 -13.50 -39.71
N SER A 75 -6.86 -13.26 -40.61
CA SER A 75 -7.41 -11.99 -41.10
C SER A 75 -7.91 -11.04 -40.01
N THR A 76 -7.54 -9.76 -40.17
CA THR A 76 -8.20 -8.59 -39.58
C THR A 76 -9.44 -8.23 -40.40
N ALA A 77 -10.61 -8.22 -39.78
CA ALA A 77 -11.84 -7.70 -40.38
C ALA A 77 -12.06 -6.25 -39.92
N GLU A 78 -12.03 -5.34 -40.89
CA GLU A 78 -12.43 -3.94 -40.76
C GLU A 78 -13.93 -3.86 -40.47
N THR A 79 -14.33 -3.06 -39.49
CA THR A 79 -15.73 -2.61 -39.37
C THR A 79 -15.76 -1.11 -39.10
N ARG A 80 -16.54 -0.44 -39.94
CA ARG A 80 -16.84 0.99 -40.02
C ARG A 80 -17.13 1.64 -38.66
N THR A 81 -16.46 2.75 -38.41
CA THR A 81 -16.78 3.77 -37.39
C THR A 81 -17.71 4.82 -37.99
N ASP A 82 -18.82 5.12 -37.31
CA ASP A 82 -19.55 6.38 -37.48
C ASP A 82 -19.85 6.96 -36.08
N GLY A 83 -19.39 8.20 -35.85
CA GLY A 83 -19.94 9.11 -34.85
C GLY A 83 -19.34 9.10 -33.44
N VAL A 84 -18.06 9.46 -33.28
CA VAL A 84 -17.53 9.98 -32.00
C VAL A 84 -17.03 11.40 -32.22
N THR A 85 -17.61 12.33 -31.48
CA THR A 85 -17.15 13.70 -31.32
C THR A 85 -15.69 13.68 -30.87
N THR A 86 -14.83 14.14 -31.78
CA THR A 86 -13.42 14.35 -31.56
C THR A 86 -13.21 15.49 -30.58
N ASP A 87 -12.67 15.20 -29.39
CA ASP A 87 -11.67 16.09 -28.83
C ASP A 87 -10.63 15.33 -28.00
N ASP A 88 -9.38 15.68 -28.27
CA ASP A 88 -8.14 15.36 -27.58
C ASP A 88 -7.57 13.91 -27.62
N THR A 89 -7.17 13.49 -28.83
CA THR A 89 -6.01 12.60 -28.98
C THR A 89 -4.80 13.43 -29.43
N SER A 90 -4.05 13.98 -28.47
CA SER A 90 -2.71 14.50 -28.76
C SER A 90 -1.73 14.25 -27.60
N ALA A 91 -0.73 13.40 -27.87
CA ALA A 91 0.53 13.20 -27.14
C ALA A 91 0.47 13.12 -25.59
N GLU A 92 0.43 11.90 -25.04
CA GLU A 92 0.69 11.67 -23.60
C GLU A 92 2.15 12.02 -23.21
N GLY A 93 2.39 13.31 -22.96
CA GLY A 93 3.55 13.79 -22.23
C GLY A 93 3.34 13.65 -20.70
N PRO A 94 4.39 13.85 -19.88
CA PRO A 94 4.32 13.80 -18.41
C PRO A 94 3.53 14.96 -17.75
N GLY A 95 2.82 15.77 -18.55
CA GLY A 95 2.06 16.93 -18.10
C GLY A 95 0.72 16.56 -17.43
N VAL A 96 0.16 17.52 -16.70
CA VAL A 96 -1.20 17.39 -16.14
C VAL A 96 -2.20 17.74 -17.22
N PRO A 97 -3.20 16.89 -17.50
CA PRO A 97 -4.34 17.29 -18.31
C PRO A 97 -4.96 18.59 -17.75
N CYS A 98 -5.14 19.61 -18.58
CA CYS A 98 -5.65 20.92 -18.17
C CYS A 98 -6.95 20.81 -17.34
N ARG A 99 -7.84 19.89 -17.75
CA ARG A 99 -9.08 19.54 -17.04
C ARG A 99 -8.88 19.16 -15.57
N LEU A 100 -7.84 18.39 -15.25
CA LEU A 100 -7.57 17.97 -13.86
C LEU A 100 -6.99 19.13 -13.03
N ALA A 101 -6.18 20.00 -13.64
CA ALA A 101 -5.66 21.17 -12.95
C ALA A 101 -6.76 22.15 -12.56
N GLN A 102 -7.75 22.36 -13.44
CA GLN A 102 -8.90 23.24 -13.21
C GLN A 102 -9.77 22.81 -12.02
N ILE A 103 -9.89 21.50 -11.79
CA ILE A 103 -10.68 20.95 -10.68
C ILE A 103 -9.88 20.75 -9.39
N GLY A 104 -8.61 21.13 -9.38
CA GLY A 104 -7.79 21.16 -8.16
C GLY A 104 -6.72 20.07 -8.04
N LEU A 105 -6.15 19.61 -9.16
CA LEU A 105 -4.93 18.81 -9.17
C LEU A 105 -3.68 19.67 -9.36
N ARG A 106 -2.70 19.53 -8.47
CA ARG A 106 -1.31 19.89 -8.75
C ARG A 106 -0.45 18.63 -8.78
N TRP A 107 0.21 18.39 -9.90
CA TRP A 107 1.07 17.22 -10.10
C TRP A 107 2.53 17.58 -9.97
N HIS A 108 3.27 16.75 -9.25
CA HIS A 108 4.71 16.86 -9.07
C HIS A 108 5.36 15.69 -9.80
N ALA A 109 5.62 15.86 -11.10
CA ALA A 109 6.03 14.79 -12.00
C ALA A 109 7.33 14.09 -11.56
N THR A 110 8.31 14.85 -11.05
CA THR A 110 9.62 14.34 -10.61
C THR A 110 9.50 13.24 -9.55
N HIS A 111 8.51 13.34 -8.67
CA HIS A 111 8.33 12.41 -7.55
C HIS A 111 7.05 11.57 -7.69
N GLY A 112 6.32 11.70 -8.80
CA GLY A 112 5.06 10.99 -9.00
C GLY A 112 4.01 11.29 -7.92
N GLN A 113 3.88 12.54 -7.48
CA GLN A 113 3.02 12.93 -6.37
C GLN A 113 1.88 13.85 -6.82
N ALA A 114 0.71 13.68 -6.21
CA ALA A 114 -0.46 14.53 -6.41
C ALA A 114 -0.75 15.35 -5.16
N SER A 115 -0.93 16.66 -5.32
CA SER A 115 -1.57 17.51 -4.32
C SER A 115 -2.99 17.83 -4.78
N LEU A 116 -3.97 17.55 -3.91
CA LEU A 116 -5.38 17.77 -4.18
C LEU A 116 -5.86 18.99 -3.41
N PHE A 117 -6.66 19.84 -4.07
CA PHE A 117 -7.35 20.97 -3.44
C PHE A 117 -8.70 21.19 -4.15
N GLY A 118 -9.51 22.14 -3.67
CA GLY A 118 -10.76 22.50 -4.34
C GLY A 118 -11.72 21.33 -4.52
N PRO A 119 -12.45 21.26 -5.66
CA PRO A 119 -13.39 20.18 -5.94
C PRO A 119 -12.79 18.77 -5.87
N LEU A 120 -11.60 18.56 -6.42
CA LEU A 120 -10.96 17.23 -6.46
C LEU A 120 -10.59 16.70 -5.07
N TRP A 121 -10.22 17.59 -4.14
CA TRP A 121 -10.02 17.21 -2.73
C TRP A 121 -11.33 16.77 -2.07
N LYS A 122 -12.44 17.49 -2.32
CA LYS A 122 -13.76 17.10 -1.79
C LYS A 122 -14.19 15.73 -2.32
N LEU A 123 -13.99 15.48 -3.62
CA LEU A 123 -14.27 14.18 -4.22
C LEU A 123 -13.45 13.06 -3.58
N ALA A 124 -12.19 13.32 -3.23
CA ALA A 124 -11.35 12.35 -2.51
C ALA A 124 -11.91 12.01 -1.13
N GLU A 125 -12.36 13.00 -0.38
CA GLU A 125 -13.00 12.77 0.92
C GLU A 125 -14.33 12.02 0.78
N GLU A 126 -15.15 12.35 -0.23
CA GLU A 126 -16.39 11.64 -0.53
C GLU A 126 -16.15 10.18 -0.94
N CYS A 127 -15.10 9.91 -1.73
CA CYS A 127 -14.68 8.56 -2.07
C CYS A 127 -14.29 7.77 -0.81
N ASP A 128 -13.43 8.32 0.04
CA ASP A 128 -13.00 7.63 1.27
C ASP A 128 -14.19 7.40 2.21
N GLN A 129 -15.06 8.39 2.40
CA GLN A 129 -16.28 8.26 3.18
C GLN A 129 -17.20 7.17 2.64
N ALA A 130 -17.38 7.10 1.31
CA ALA A 130 -18.16 6.06 0.66
C ALA A 130 -17.53 4.68 0.89
N PHE A 131 -16.22 4.50 0.66
CA PHE A 131 -15.55 3.21 0.86
C PHE A 131 -15.55 2.76 2.31
N ARG A 132 -15.35 3.69 3.25
CA ARG A 132 -15.50 3.41 4.68
C ARG A 132 -16.91 2.92 4.96
N ARG A 133 -17.94 3.57 4.42
CA ARG A 133 -19.32 3.14 4.59
C ARG A 133 -19.61 1.78 3.97
N LEU A 134 -19.02 1.45 2.82
CA LEU A 134 -19.14 0.09 2.24
C LEU A 134 -18.60 -0.99 3.21
N ALA A 135 -17.64 -0.66 4.07
CA ALA A 135 -17.15 -1.59 5.10
C ALA A 135 -18.21 -1.91 6.18
N ASP A 136 -19.27 -1.10 6.31
CA ASP A 136 -20.40 -1.36 7.23
C ASP A 136 -21.19 -2.61 6.84
N VAL A 137 -21.07 -3.09 5.59
CA VAL A 137 -21.63 -4.38 5.14
C VAL A 137 -21.17 -5.54 6.03
N TRP A 138 -19.96 -5.45 6.59
CA TRP A 138 -19.39 -6.45 7.48
C TRP A 138 -19.27 -5.97 8.93
N HIS A 139 -19.81 -4.80 9.25
CA HIS A 139 -19.57 -4.11 10.53
C HIS A 139 -18.08 -4.03 10.87
N ALA A 140 -17.25 -3.69 9.88
CA ALA A 140 -15.81 -3.65 10.04
C ALA A 140 -15.39 -2.55 11.03
N GLU A 141 -14.46 -2.88 11.91
CA GLU A 141 -13.87 -1.95 12.88
C GLU A 141 -12.82 -1.05 12.21
N ASP A 142 -12.82 0.24 12.56
CA ASP A 142 -11.85 1.21 12.04
C ASP A 142 -10.50 1.11 12.74
N GLU A 143 -9.44 1.07 11.95
CA GLU A 143 -8.08 1.21 12.46
C GLU A 143 -7.27 2.23 11.64
N SER A 144 -6.44 3.00 12.34
CA SER A 144 -5.51 3.95 11.76
C SER A 144 -4.09 3.57 12.15
N HIS A 145 -3.18 3.56 11.18
CA HIS A 145 -1.81 3.11 11.39
C HIS A 145 -0.78 4.13 10.89
N PRO A 146 0.47 4.05 11.38
CA PRO A 146 1.56 4.91 10.92
C PRO A 146 1.93 4.73 9.45
N ALA A 147 2.76 5.64 8.95
CA ALA A 147 3.21 5.67 7.54
C ALA A 147 4.40 4.72 7.23
N PHE A 148 4.89 3.96 8.22
CA PHE A 148 5.94 2.96 8.02
C PHE A 148 5.75 1.74 8.92
N LEU A 149 6.32 0.62 8.48
CA LEU A 149 6.44 -0.64 9.23
C LEU A 149 7.91 -0.84 9.60
N SER A 150 8.17 -1.52 10.72
CA SER A 150 9.54 -1.90 11.08
C SER A 150 10.12 -2.89 10.06
N ALA A 151 11.44 -2.87 9.89
CA ALA A 151 12.14 -3.84 9.05
C ALA A 151 11.89 -5.29 9.51
N GLU A 152 11.71 -5.50 10.81
CA GLU A 152 11.32 -6.80 11.39
C GLU A 152 9.95 -7.26 10.90
N CYS A 153 8.93 -6.39 10.97
CA CYS A 153 7.60 -6.73 10.46
C CYS A 153 7.62 -7.00 8.96
N ILE A 154 8.31 -6.15 8.20
CA ILE A 154 8.47 -6.29 6.75
C ILE A 154 9.20 -7.59 6.37
N ALA A 155 10.18 -8.02 7.16
CA ALA A 155 10.87 -9.29 6.96
C ALA A 155 9.92 -10.47 7.15
N ARG A 156 9.05 -10.43 8.17
CA ARG A 156 8.02 -11.46 8.38
C ARG A 156 7.03 -11.52 7.23
N LEU A 157 6.57 -10.37 6.75
CA LEU A 157 5.69 -10.22 5.58
C LEU A 157 6.32 -10.71 4.27
N ASP A 158 7.64 -10.98 4.27
CA ASP A 158 8.41 -11.41 3.10
C ASP A 158 8.28 -10.46 1.90
N TYR A 159 8.04 -9.17 2.20
CA TYR A 159 7.79 -8.13 1.20
C TYR A 159 9.06 -7.81 0.42
N LEU A 160 10.20 -7.63 1.11
CA LEU A 160 11.47 -7.29 0.46
C LEU A 160 12.04 -8.41 -0.41
N ARG A 161 11.62 -9.67 -0.24
CA ARG A 161 11.94 -10.74 -1.19
C ARG A 161 11.02 -10.76 -2.42
N SER A 162 9.85 -10.14 -2.30
CA SER A 162 8.80 -10.15 -3.32
C SER A 162 8.87 -8.90 -4.21
N PHE A 163 8.99 -7.71 -3.60
CA PHE A 163 8.89 -6.40 -4.24
C PHE A 163 10.01 -5.42 -3.81
N PRO A 164 11.30 -5.83 -3.75
CA PRO A 164 12.37 -4.95 -3.28
C PRO A 164 12.50 -3.65 -4.11
N HIS A 165 12.26 -3.75 -5.42
CA HIS A 165 12.31 -2.64 -6.37
C HIS A 165 11.25 -1.56 -6.14
N GLN A 166 10.17 -1.87 -5.41
CA GLN A 166 9.09 -0.94 -5.08
C GLN A 166 9.20 -0.36 -3.67
N ALA A 167 10.06 -0.92 -2.82
CA ALA A 167 10.19 -0.50 -1.43
C ALA A 167 10.74 0.93 -1.36
N THR A 168 10.19 1.74 -0.45
CA THR A 168 10.71 3.07 -0.12
C THR A 168 11.16 3.06 1.33
N PHE A 169 12.41 3.45 1.58
CA PHE A 169 13.02 3.38 2.90
C PHE A 169 13.09 4.78 3.52
N PRO A 170 12.48 5.02 4.69
CA PRO A 170 12.80 6.20 5.48
C PRO A 170 14.24 6.06 6.02
N VAL A 171 15.01 7.13 5.91
CA VAL A 171 16.39 7.17 6.39
C VAL A 171 16.66 8.48 7.12
N THR A 172 17.51 8.42 8.15
CA THR A 172 17.97 9.59 8.90
C THR A 172 19.49 9.66 8.83
N LEU A 173 20.05 10.84 9.08
CA LEU A 173 21.47 10.95 9.37
C LEU A 173 21.81 10.16 10.65
N ASP A 174 23.03 9.65 10.72
CA ASP A 174 23.62 9.24 11.99
C ASP A 174 23.68 10.47 12.91
N SER A 175 23.15 10.32 14.12
CA SER A 175 22.90 11.43 15.04
C SER A 175 24.13 11.86 15.86
N SER A 176 25.31 11.31 15.60
CA SER A 176 26.53 11.80 16.25
C SER A 176 26.78 13.26 15.90
N GLU A 177 27.10 14.07 16.91
CA GLU A 177 27.30 15.51 16.77
C GLU A 177 28.30 15.84 15.66
N ALA A 178 29.44 15.15 15.64
CA ALA A 178 30.44 15.29 14.58
C ALA A 178 29.89 15.03 13.17
N ASN A 179 29.03 14.01 12.98
CA ASN A 179 28.45 13.71 11.67
C ASN A 179 27.42 14.76 11.22
N VAL A 180 26.67 15.31 12.19
CA VAL A 180 25.72 16.40 11.94
C VAL A 180 26.45 17.70 11.62
N GLU A 181 27.51 18.02 12.35
CA GLU A 181 28.41 19.14 12.03
C GLU A 181 29.02 18.99 10.64
N ASP A 182 29.53 17.81 10.29
CA ASP A 182 30.06 17.52 8.96
C ASP A 182 29.00 17.73 7.87
N PHE A 183 27.75 17.32 8.11
CA PHE A 183 26.65 17.52 7.17
C PHE A 183 26.33 19.00 6.96
N LEU A 184 26.32 19.79 8.04
CA LEU A 184 26.06 21.23 7.99
C LEU A 184 27.20 22.01 7.34
N ASN A 185 28.44 21.53 7.48
CA ASN A 185 29.62 22.14 6.87
C ASN A 185 29.78 21.79 5.38
N GLY A 186 29.09 20.75 4.90
CA GLY A 186 29.08 20.32 3.50
C GLY A 186 27.97 20.97 2.66
N PRO A 187 27.93 20.69 1.34
CA PRO A 187 26.79 21.06 0.52
C PRO A 187 25.57 20.22 0.93
N VAL A 188 24.64 20.79 1.71
CA VAL A 188 23.42 20.09 2.18
C VAL A 188 22.60 19.52 1.01
N VAL A 189 22.59 20.23 -0.11
CA VAL A 189 21.99 19.82 -1.39
C VAL A 189 23.03 20.04 -2.49
N ASP A 190 23.22 19.05 -3.37
CA ASP A 190 24.13 19.14 -4.50
C ASP A 190 23.56 19.97 -5.67
N ASP A 191 24.40 20.28 -6.66
CA ASP A 191 23.99 21.05 -7.85
C ASP A 191 22.91 20.34 -8.69
N ALA A 192 22.71 19.04 -8.47
CA ALA A 192 21.66 18.24 -9.11
C ALA A 192 20.36 18.21 -8.30
N GLY A 193 20.30 18.87 -7.13
CA GLY A 193 19.12 18.95 -6.28
C GLY A 193 18.93 17.74 -5.35
N HIS A 194 19.92 16.86 -5.22
CA HIS A 194 19.88 15.77 -4.26
C HIS A 194 20.36 16.24 -2.89
N VAL A 195 19.75 15.73 -1.83
CA VAL A 195 20.38 15.80 -0.51
C VAL A 195 21.71 15.06 -0.60
N ALA A 196 22.80 15.67 -0.15
CA ALA A 196 24.11 15.02 -0.09
C ALA A 196 24.40 14.57 1.36
N PRO A 197 23.89 13.40 1.78
CA PRO A 197 24.04 12.96 3.16
C PRO A 197 25.50 12.64 3.50
N THR A 198 25.87 12.88 4.75
CA THR A 198 27.05 12.28 5.36
C THR A 198 26.72 10.83 5.76
N ARG A 199 27.14 10.35 6.94
CA ARG A 199 26.79 9.01 7.39
C ARG A 199 25.29 8.93 7.68
N LEU A 200 24.64 7.93 7.08
CA LEU A 200 23.25 7.59 7.35
C LEU A 200 23.15 6.59 8.49
N ALA A 201 22.08 6.68 9.27
CA ALA A 201 21.73 5.67 10.25
C ALA A 201 21.29 4.36 9.55
N PRO A 202 21.41 3.20 10.20
CA PRO A 202 20.88 1.94 9.67
C PRO A 202 19.38 2.05 9.35
N ILE A 203 18.99 1.56 8.17
CA ILE A 203 17.59 1.51 7.75
C ILE A 203 16.87 0.43 8.56
N SER A 204 15.89 0.85 9.36
CA SER A 204 15.15 -0.01 10.30
C SER A 204 13.65 -0.03 10.05
N ALA A 205 13.17 0.60 8.96
CA ALA A 205 11.77 0.66 8.59
C ALA A 205 11.61 0.74 7.06
N VAL A 206 10.38 0.51 6.59
CA VAL A 206 9.95 0.69 5.20
C VAL A 206 8.64 1.46 5.22
N LEU A 207 8.50 2.48 4.36
CA LEU A 207 7.24 3.18 4.18
C LEU A 207 6.16 2.20 3.74
N THR A 208 4.93 2.39 4.23
CA THR A 208 3.80 1.46 4.05
C THR A 208 3.59 1.10 2.56
N PRO A 209 3.77 -0.15 2.11
CA PRO A 209 3.54 -0.52 0.71
C PRO A 209 2.11 -1.01 0.43
N ALA A 210 1.43 -1.49 1.47
CA ALA A 210 0.04 -1.93 1.49
C ALA A 210 -0.55 -1.60 2.87
N ALA A 211 -1.78 -1.10 2.91
CA ALA A 211 -2.36 -0.59 4.14
C ALA A 211 -2.69 -1.73 5.12
N CYS A 212 -3.15 -2.87 4.61
CA CYS A 212 -3.52 -4.01 5.45
C CYS A 212 -2.39 -4.66 6.23
N TYR A 213 -1.12 -4.44 5.86
CA TYR A 213 0.02 -5.05 6.55
C TYR A 213 0.07 -4.71 8.04
N HIS A 214 -0.34 -3.50 8.39
CA HIS A 214 -0.40 -3.05 9.78
C HIS A 214 -1.43 -3.82 10.62
N LEU A 215 -2.54 -4.25 10.02
CA LEU A 215 -3.62 -4.97 10.72
C LEU A 215 -3.13 -6.33 11.22
N TYR A 216 -2.36 -7.06 10.41
CA TYR A 216 -1.83 -8.36 10.83
C TYR A 216 -0.79 -8.23 11.94
N GLN A 217 0.04 -7.18 11.91
CA GLN A 217 0.96 -6.87 13.00
C GLN A 217 0.21 -6.46 14.26
N HIS A 218 -0.84 -5.64 14.14
CA HIS A 218 -1.59 -5.13 15.28
C HIS A 218 -2.29 -6.25 16.07
N HIS A 219 -2.81 -7.26 15.37
CA HIS A 219 -3.51 -8.39 15.97
C HIS A 219 -2.65 -9.62 16.23
N GLU A 220 -1.33 -9.48 16.16
CA GLU A 220 -0.41 -10.61 16.33
C GLU A 220 -0.72 -11.43 17.61
N GLY A 221 -0.74 -12.75 17.47
CA GLY A 221 -1.01 -13.69 18.56
C GLY A 221 -2.49 -13.88 18.90
N GLU A 222 -3.42 -13.19 18.23
CA GLU A 222 -4.84 -13.32 18.53
C GLU A 222 -5.41 -14.72 18.20
N ARG A 223 -6.31 -15.20 19.08
CA ARG A 223 -7.06 -16.45 18.95
C ARG A 223 -8.53 -16.12 18.70
N LEU A 224 -8.96 -16.18 17.44
CA LEU A 224 -10.27 -15.71 17.00
C LEU A 224 -11.36 -16.78 17.16
N THR A 225 -12.45 -16.40 17.83
CA THR A 225 -13.68 -17.22 18.00
C THR A 225 -14.81 -16.87 17.03
N ARG A 226 -14.63 -15.80 16.23
CA ARG A 226 -15.50 -15.35 15.13
C ARG A 226 -14.64 -14.65 14.07
N PRO A 227 -15.13 -14.48 12.82
CA PRO A 227 -14.38 -13.70 11.85
C PRO A 227 -14.21 -12.27 12.35
N ARG A 228 -13.06 -11.68 12.03
CA ARG A 228 -12.74 -10.29 12.31
C ARG A 228 -12.75 -9.51 11.01
N TYR A 229 -13.51 -8.42 11.00
CA TYR A 229 -13.59 -7.49 9.89
C TYR A 229 -13.01 -6.15 10.30
N LEU A 230 -12.05 -5.65 9.53
CA LEU A 230 -11.27 -4.46 9.84
C LEU A 230 -11.25 -3.54 8.64
N THR A 231 -11.09 -2.25 8.86
CA THR A 231 -11.07 -1.27 7.79
C THR A 231 -10.04 -0.19 8.10
N THR A 232 -9.04 -0.03 7.22
CA THR A 232 -7.96 0.97 7.41
C THR A 232 -7.71 1.83 6.18
N ARG A 233 -7.37 3.10 6.42
CA ARG A 233 -6.94 4.07 5.41
C ARG A 233 -5.48 4.37 5.68
N ASN A 234 -4.63 4.27 4.68
CA ASN A 234 -3.23 4.64 4.83
C ASN A 234 -2.65 5.18 3.52
N THR A 235 -1.64 6.05 3.65
CA THR A 235 -0.81 6.45 2.53
C THR A 235 0.19 5.34 2.23
N CYS A 236 0.13 4.81 1.02
CA CYS A 236 0.99 3.76 0.53
C CYS A 236 2.07 4.32 -0.41
N PHE A 237 3.22 3.66 -0.43
CA PHE A 237 4.40 4.06 -1.19
C PHE A 237 4.88 2.91 -2.07
N ARG A 238 4.96 3.15 -3.39
CA ARG A 238 5.55 2.21 -4.35
C ARG A 238 6.43 2.95 -5.34
N HIS A 239 7.72 2.67 -5.29
CA HIS A 239 8.66 3.22 -6.26
C HIS A 239 8.54 2.47 -7.59
N GLU A 240 8.07 3.15 -8.63
CA GLU A 240 7.81 2.57 -9.94
C GLU A 240 8.58 3.34 -11.05
N GLU A 241 8.82 2.68 -12.19
CA GLU A 241 9.60 3.25 -13.31
C GLU A 241 8.93 4.45 -14.00
N SER A 242 7.61 4.59 -13.84
CA SER A 242 6.86 5.69 -14.44
C SER A 242 5.69 6.09 -13.55
N TYR A 243 5.30 7.35 -13.65
CA TYR A 243 4.16 7.90 -12.93
C TYR A 243 3.20 8.60 -13.88
N ARG A 244 1.91 8.57 -13.54
CA ARG A 244 0.81 9.15 -14.31
C ARG A 244 -0.18 9.80 -13.33
N PRO A 245 -0.56 11.08 -13.53
CA PRO A 245 -1.48 11.78 -12.64
C PRO A 245 -2.72 10.94 -12.35
N LEU A 246 -3.04 10.75 -11.06
CA LEU A 246 -4.19 9.99 -10.55
C LEU A 246 -4.26 8.49 -10.95
N ARG A 247 -3.46 8.01 -11.91
CA ARG A 247 -3.42 6.59 -12.33
C ARG A 247 -2.28 5.78 -11.70
N ARG A 248 -1.11 6.38 -11.53
CA ARG A 248 0.10 5.75 -10.99
C ARG A 248 0.97 6.77 -10.26
N GLN A 249 1.05 6.67 -8.94
CA GLN A 249 1.81 7.59 -8.09
C GLN A 249 2.87 6.82 -7.30
N TRP A 250 3.90 7.53 -6.85
CA TRP A 250 4.80 6.99 -5.84
C TRP A 250 4.09 6.92 -4.49
N SER A 251 3.42 8.01 -4.11
CA SER A 251 2.61 8.10 -2.88
C SER A 251 1.14 8.23 -3.24
N PHE A 252 0.32 7.34 -2.69
CA PHE A 252 -1.12 7.23 -2.98
C PHE A 252 -1.90 6.76 -1.77
N THR A 253 -3.21 6.97 -1.75
CA THR A 253 -4.07 6.65 -0.62
C THR A 253 -4.83 5.36 -0.89
N MET A 254 -4.75 4.43 0.06
CA MET A 254 -5.49 3.18 0.02
C MET A 254 -6.50 3.13 1.15
N ARG A 255 -7.71 2.68 0.84
CA ARG A 255 -8.68 2.19 1.81
C ARG A 255 -8.84 0.69 1.62
N GLU A 256 -8.62 -0.07 2.68
CA GLU A 256 -8.78 -1.53 2.66
C GLU A 256 -9.82 -1.99 3.69
N VAL A 257 -10.60 -3.00 3.33
CA VAL A 257 -11.43 -3.81 4.23
C VAL A 257 -10.82 -5.20 4.28
N VAL A 258 -10.57 -5.74 5.46
CA VAL A 258 -9.91 -7.03 5.67
C VAL A 258 -10.83 -7.97 6.44
N CYS A 259 -10.87 -9.23 6.02
CA CYS A 259 -11.43 -10.33 6.79
C CYS A 259 -10.30 -11.25 7.26
N ILE A 260 -10.29 -11.57 8.56
CA ILE A 260 -9.44 -12.61 9.16
C ILE A 260 -10.38 -13.67 9.76
N GLY A 261 -10.29 -14.91 9.29
CA GLY A 261 -11.28 -15.94 9.62
C GLY A 261 -10.90 -17.33 9.13
N THR A 262 -11.89 -18.19 8.92
CA THR A 262 -11.72 -19.47 8.25
C THR A 262 -11.65 -19.28 6.73
N ARG A 263 -11.21 -20.32 6.00
CA ARG A 263 -11.24 -20.32 4.53
C ARG A 263 -12.63 -20.01 3.96
N ALA A 264 -13.68 -20.54 4.59
CA ALA A 264 -15.06 -20.32 4.16
C ALA A 264 -15.51 -18.88 4.42
N GLU A 265 -15.25 -18.36 5.63
CA GLU A 265 -15.58 -16.97 6.02
C GLU A 265 -14.90 -15.95 5.09
N VAL A 266 -13.62 -16.19 4.74
CA VAL A 266 -12.88 -15.32 3.82
C VAL A 266 -13.38 -15.45 2.38
N GLY A 267 -13.73 -16.65 1.92
CA GLY A 267 -14.33 -16.85 0.60
C GLY A 267 -15.65 -16.09 0.44
N GLU A 268 -16.54 -16.23 1.42
CA GLU A 268 -17.81 -15.49 1.48
C GLU A 268 -17.58 -13.97 1.52
N PHE A 269 -16.59 -13.50 2.28
CA PHE A 269 -16.20 -12.10 2.30
C PHE A 269 -15.79 -11.60 0.90
N LEU A 270 -14.93 -12.32 0.18
CA LEU A 270 -14.44 -11.90 -1.14
C LEU A 270 -15.55 -11.90 -2.21
N ASP A 271 -16.44 -12.89 -2.19
CA ASP A 271 -17.61 -12.92 -3.06
C ASP A 271 -18.56 -11.76 -2.76
N ARG A 272 -18.78 -11.48 -1.47
CA ARG A 272 -19.57 -10.33 -1.05
C ARG A 272 -18.91 -9.01 -1.45
N ALA A 273 -17.60 -8.91 -1.34
CA ALA A 273 -16.83 -7.73 -1.72
C ALA A 273 -16.98 -7.41 -3.22
N ARG A 274 -16.90 -8.43 -4.09
CA ARG A 274 -17.17 -8.26 -5.52
C ARG A 274 -18.57 -7.76 -5.79
N TRP A 275 -19.57 -8.31 -5.11
CA TRP A 275 -20.94 -7.84 -5.22
C TRP A 275 -21.08 -6.37 -4.79
N VAL A 276 -20.48 -6.00 -3.66
CA VAL A 276 -20.47 -4.61 -3.14
C VAL A 276 -19.87 -3.66 -4.17
N VAL A 277 -18.69 -3.98 -4.71
CA VAL A 277 -18.03 -3.16 -5.73
C VAL A 277 -18.90 -3.06 -6.98
N ASN A 278 -19.41 -4.17 -7.51
CA ASN A 278 -20.27 -4.18 -8.71
C ASN A 278 -21.56 -3.38 -8.51
N ARG A 279 -22.16 -3.44 -7.32
CA ARG A 279 -23.38 -2.68 -7.04
C ARG A 279 -23.07 -1.20 -6.92
N PHE A 280 -21.99 -0.85 -6.21
CA PHE A 280 -21.56 0.52 -6.04
C PHE A 280 -21.21 1.17 -7.38
N THR A 281 -20.38 0.54 -8.20
CA THR A 281 -19.98 1.08 -9.51
C THR A 281 -21.16 1.25 -10.46
N ARG A 282 -22.14 0.33 -10.48
CA ARG A 282 -23.38 0.51 -11.24
C ARG A 282 -24.22 1.71 -10.79
N LEU A 283 -24.24 2.01 -9.49
CA LEU A 283 -25.03 3.14 -8.96
C LEU A 283 -24.40 4.49 -9.30
N VAL A 284 -23.08 4.53 -9.49
CA VAL A 284 -22.32 5.74 -9.83
C VAL A 284 -21.92 5.79 -11.31
N ASP A 285 -22.54 4.94 -12.14
CA ASP A 285 -22.29 4.78 -13.56
C ASP A 285 -20.81 4.66 -13.94
N LEU A 286 -20.06 3.83 -13.21
CA LEU A 286 -18.67 3.49 -13.53
C LEU A 286 -18.59 2.09 -14.13
N PRO A 287 -18.41 1.95 -15.46
CA PRO A 287 -18.27 0.64 -16.08
C PRO A 287 -16.95 -0.02 -15.65
N ILE A 288 -17.04 -1.23 -15.11
CA ILE A 288 -15.87 -2.03 -14.70
C ILE A 288 -15.89 -3.43 -15.30
N ALA A 289 -14.70 -4.01 -15.47
CA ALA A 289 -14.52 -5.43 -15.76
C ALA A 289 -13.65 -6.08 -14.69
N TRP A 290 -13.95 -7.32 -14.31
CA TRP A 290 -13.09 -8.09 -13.42
C TRP A 290 -12.06 -8.87 -14.22
N GLN A 291 -10.79 -8.75 -13.84
CA GLN A 291 -9.68 -9.47 -14.44
C GLN A 291 -8.93 -10.25 -13.36
N GLN A 292 -8.47 -11.46 -13.69
CA GLN A 292 -7.41 -12.10 -12.89
C GLN A 292 -6.15 -11.25 -13.00
N ALA A 293 -5.50 -11.00 -11.87
CA ALA A 293 -4.28 -10.22 -11.82
C ALA A 293 -3.22 -10.94 -11.00
N THR A 294 -1.98 -10.54 -11.22
CA THR A 294 -0.83 -10.94 -10.40
C THR A 294 -0.21 -9.70 -9.78
N ASP A 295 0.39 -9.83 -8.61
CA ASP A 295 1.21 -8.75 -8.08
C ASP A 295 2.49 -8.56 -8.92
N PRO A 296 3.05 -7.34 -8.95
CA PRO A 296 4.22 -7.02 -9.76
C PRO A 296 5.52 -7.55 -9.13
N PHE A 297 5.64 -8.88 -8.98
CA PHE A 297 6.79 -9.51 -8.35
C PHE A 297 8.09 -9.18 -9.09
N PHE A 298 9.18 -8.96 -8.34
CA PHE A 298 10.51 -8.83 -8.93
C PHE A 298 10.91 -10.14 -9.62
N GLN A 299 11.38 -10.05 -10.87
CA GLN A 299 11.71 -11.20 -11.72
C GLN A 299 10.60 -12.26 -11.71
N PRO A 300 9.39 -11.92 -12.23
CA PRO A 300 8.16 -12.70 -11.99
C PRO A 300 8.30 -14.17 -12.40
N MET A 301 8.89 -14.46 -13.57
CA MET A 301 9.11 -15.82 -14.06
C MET A 301 10.06 -16.68 -13.20
N ARG A 302 10.83 -16.06 -12.31
CA ARG A 302 11.72 -16.72 -11.34
C ARG A 302 11.16 -16.70 -9.91
N ASN A 303 10.01 -16.06 -9.70
CA ASN A 303 9.39 -15.95 -8.39
C ASN A 303 8.32 -17.04 -8.22
N PRO A 304 8.49 -18.02 -7.31
CA PRO A 304 7.51 -19.08 -7.10
C PRO A 304 6.12 -18.58 -6.73
N LYS A 305 6.03 -17.43 -6.03
CA LYS A 305 4.74 -16.84 -5.66
C LYS A 305 3.99 -16.32 -6.88
N TYR A 306 4.70 -15.67 -7.82
CA TYR A 306 4.12 -15.25 -9.09
C TYR A 306 3.58 -16.45 -9.89
N LEU A 307 4.40 -17.50 -10.02
CA LEU A 307 3.97 -18.72 -10.72
C LEU A 307 2.75 -19.37 -10.03
N MET A 308 2.72 -19.37 -8.70
CA MET A 308 1.56 -19.83 -7.94
C MET A 308 0.31 -18.98 -8.23
N GLN A 309 0.41 -17.66 -8.30
CA GLN A 309 -0.73 -16.79 -8.61
C GLN A 309 -1.28 -17.01 -10.04
N LEU A 310 -0.45 -17.48 -10.98
CA LEU A 310 -0.91 -17.89 -12.31
C LEU A 310 -1.72 -19.19 -12.27
N VAL A 311 -1.28 -20.16 -11.46
CA VAL A 311 -1.93 -21.48 -11.33
C VAL A 311 -3.17 -21.42 -10.44
N GLN A 312 -3.12 -20.62 -9.37
CA GLN A 312 -4.20 -20.39 -8.42
C GLN A 312 -4.49 -18.89 -8.36
N PRO A 313 -5.50 -18.41 -9.11
CA PRO A 313 -5.89 -17.01 -9.14
C PRO A 313 -6.34 -16.51 -7.75
N VAL A 314 -5.42 -15.90 -7.01
CA VAL A 314 -5.71 -15.37 -5.66
C VAL A 314 -6.02 -13.87 -5.66
N LYS A 315 -5.83 -13.20 -6.79
CA LYS A 315 -6.06 -11.75 -6.92
C LYS A 315 -6.90 -11.44 -8.15
N HIS A 316 -7.89 -10.59 -7.95
CA HIS A 316 -8.72 -10.09 -9.03
C HIS A 316 -8.88 -8.58 -8.89
N GLU A 317 -8.86 -7.89 -10.02
CA GLU A 317 -8.93 -6.43 -10.09
C GLU A 317 -10.19 -6.02 -10.86
N ALA A 318 -10.92 -5.05 -10.31
CA ALA A 318 -11.97 -4.32 -11.03
C ALA A 318 -11.30 -3.19 -11.81
N THR A 319 -11.31 -3.30 -13.13
CA THR A 319 -10.63 -2.38 -14.05
C THR A 319 -11.61 -1.46 -14.74
N TYR A 320 -11.24 -0.18 -14.86
CA TYR A 320 -11.97 0.87 -15.57
C TYR A 320 -11.23 1.26 -16.86
N GLY A 321 -11.98 1.56 -17.91
CA GLY A 321 -11.46 2.03 -19.21
C GLY A 321 -10.41 1.09 -19.80
N ALA A 322 -9.22 1.63 -20.11
CA ALA A 322 -8.09 0.90 -20.69
C ALA A 322 -7.35 -0.01 -19.67
N GLY A 323 -8.08 -0.65 -18.74
CA GLY A 323 -7.51 -1.61 -17.78
C GLY A 323 -6.98 -1.01 -16.48
N LEU A 324 -7.38 0.21 -16.10
CA LEU A 324 -6.96 0.80 -14.83
C LEU A 324 -7.65 0.12 -13.65
N ALA A 325 -6.91 -0.65 -12.84
CA ALA A 325 -7.45 -1.29 -11.63
C ALA A 325 -7.82 -0.25 -10.56
N ILE A 326 -9.11 -0.05 -10.31
CA ILE A 326 -9.64 0.90 -9.30
C ILE A 326 -9.99 0.21 -7.98
N ALA A 327 -10.23 -1.10 -7.99
CA ALA A 327 -10.39 -1.91 -6.79
C ALA A 327 -9.78 -3.30 -6.99
N SER A 328 -9.46 -4.00 -5.89
CA SER A 328 -9.02 -5.39 -5.94
C SER A 328 -9.60 -6.21 -4.80
N VAL A 329 -9.77 -7.51 -5.06
CA VAL A 329 -10.01 -8.51 -4.02
C VAL A 329 -8.85 -9.50 -4.01
N ASN A 330 -8.30 -9.72 -2.83
CA ASN A 330 -7.05 -10.47 -2.63
C ASN A 330 -7.29 -11.56 -1.59
N LEU A 331 -7.08 -12.83 -1.97
CA LEU A 331 -7.06 -13.97 -1.07
C LEU A 331 -5.61 -14.23 -0.63
N HIS A 332 -5.35 -14.17 0.66
CA HIS A 332 -3.99 -14.38 1.18
C HIS A 332 -3.76 -15.81 1.68
N HIS A 333 -4.79 -16.66 1.67
CA HIS A 333 -4.80 -17.94 2.39
C HIS A 333 -4.42 -17.73 3.87
N ASP A 334 -3.67 -18.66 4.45
CA ASP A 334 -3.12 -18.64 5.80
C ASP A 334 -1.76 -17.92 5.90
N HIS A 335 -1.29 -17.28 4.82
CA HIS A 335 0.04 -16.66 4.75
C HIS A 335 0.34 -15.70 5.93
N PHE A 336 -0.61 -14.80 6.21
CA PHE A 336 -0.51 -13.86 7.33
C PHE A 336 -0.90 -14.52 8.66
N GLY A 337 -1.76 -15.54 8.62
CA GLY A 337 -2.12 -16.37 9.76
C GLY A 337 -0.89 -16.98 10.43
N GLU A 338 -0.08 -17.68 9.64
CA GLU A 338 1.15 -18.33 10.08
C GLU A 338 2.20 -17.33 10.56
N ARG A 339 2.35 -16.20 9.85
CA ARG A 339 3.41 -15.22 10.10
C ARG A 339 3.19 -14.41 11.36
N PHE A 340 1.94 -14.13 11.71
CA PHE A 340 1.56 -13.29 12.85
C PHE A 340 0.90 -14.09 13.98
N ASP A 341 1.05 -15.41 13.98
CA ASP A 341 0.44 -16.30 14.99
C ASP A 341 -1.05 -15.99 15.21
N LEU A 342 -1.76 -15.68 14.12
CA LEU A 342 -3.20 -15.48 14.13
C LEU A 342 -3.85 -16.83 13.91
N SER A 343 -4.81 -17.17 14.76
CA SER A 343 -5.55 -18.43 14.58
C SER A 343 -7.05 -18.24 14.65
N ARG A 344 -7.75 -19.13 13.96
CA ARG A 344 -9.19 -19.29 13.96
C ARG A 344 -9.48 -20.75 14.27
N ASP A 345 -10.20 -21.01 15.36
CA ASP A 345 -10.56 -22.37 15.80
C ASP A 345 -9.35 -23.33 15.89
N GLY A 346 -8.23 -22.82 16.42
CA GLY A 346 -7.00 -23.59 16.65
C GLY A 346 -6.15 -23.86 15.41
N LYS A 347 -6.49 -23.30 14.24
CA LYS A 347 -5.70 -23.37 13.00
C LYS A 347 -5.21 -21.98 12.58
N PRO A 348 -4.10 -21.87 11.83
CA PRO A 348 -3.70 -20.60 11.23
C PRO A 348 -4.87 -19.93 10.51
N ALA A 349 -5.12 -18.66 10.82
CA ALA A 349 -6.24 -17.92 10.28
C ALA A 349 -6.04 -17.65 8.80
N TYR A 350 -7.10 -17.81 8.00
CA TYR A 350 -7.14 -17.32 6.64
C TYR A 350 -7.39 -15.81 6.64
N SER A 351 -6.93 -15.13 5.60
CA SER A 351 -7.28 -13.73 5.39
C SER A 351 -7.49 -13.37 3.93
N GLY A 352 -8.23 -12.28 3.72
CA GLY A 352 -8.40 -11.65 2.42
C GLY A 352 -8.81 -10.20 2.58
N CYS A 353 -8.60 -9.39 1.55
CA CYS A 353 -8.96 -7.98 1.57
C CYS A 353 -9.68 -7.50 0.31
N LEU A 354 -10.47 -6.46 0.48
CA LEU A 354 -11.01 -5.58 -0.55
C LEU A 354 -10.24 -4.26 -0.46
N ALA A 355 -9.61 -3.82 -1.55
CA ALA A 355 -8.83 -2.60 -1.58
C ALA A 355 -9.37 -1.59 -2.61
N PHE A 356 -9.35 -0.31 -2.25
CA PHE A 356 -9.67 0.83 -3.10
C PHE A 356 -8.49 1.79 -3.16
N GLY A 357 -8.00 2.08 -4.38
CA GLY A 357 -6.98 3.11 -4.59
C GLY A 357 -7.65 4.45 -4.87
N LEU A 358 -7.58 5.38 -3.93
CA LEU A 358 -8.39 6.61 -3.93
C LEU A 358 -8.16 7.45 -5.18
N GLU A 359 -6.91 7.72 -5.53
CA GLU A 359 -6.53 8.55 -6.66
C GLU A 359 -7.01 7.95 -7.99
N ARG A 360 -7.01 6.61 -8.11
CA ARG A 360 -7.51 5.93 -9.31
C ARG A 360 -9.03 6.06 -9.47
N TRP A 361 -9.76 6.14 -8.37
CA TRP A 361 -11.19 6.47 -8.38
C TRP A 361 -11.43 7.91 -8.80
N LEU A 362 -10.60 8.86 -8.33
CA LEU A 362 -10.68 10.25 -8.80
C LEU A 362 -10.50 10.35 -10.31
N PHE A 363 -9.51 9.63 -10.86
CA PHE A 363 -9.34 9.54 -12.30
C PHE A 363 -10.58 8.96 -12.98
N ALA A 364 -11.08 7.81 -12.52
CA ALA A 364 -12.23 7.14 -13.16
C ALA A 364 -13.50 8.00 -13.14
N ILE A 365 -13.80 8.67 -12.03
CA ILE A 365 -14.98 9.54 -11.91
C ILE A 365 -14.86 10.75 -12.82
N THR A 366 -13.72 11.45 -12.79
CA THR A 366 -13.53 12.67 -13.60
C THR A 366 -13.38 12.37 -15.10
N ASP A 367 -12.96 11.16 -15.44
CA ASP A 367 -12.90 10.68 -16.81
C ASP A 367 -14.28 10.29 -17.35
N GLN A 368 -15.10 9.62 -16.54
CA GLN A 368 -16.46 9.20 -16.92
C GLN A 368 -17.47 10.37 -16.94
N HIS A 369 -17.44 11.22 -15.91
CA HIS A 369 -18.45 12.27 -15.65
C HIS A 369 -17.98 13.67 -16.03
N GLY A 370 -16.75 13.80 -16.53
CA GLY A 370 -16.16 15.09 -16.88
C GLY A 370 -15.65 15.89 -15.68
N SER A 371 -15.29 17.15 -15.93
CA SER A 371 -14.64 18.04 -14.96
C SER A 371 -15.59 18.98 -14.23
N ASP A 372 -16.89 18.98 -14.51
CA ASP A 372 -17.85 19.79 -13.72
C ASP A 372 -18.23 19.02 -12.45
N PRO A 373 -17.93 19.54 -11.25
CA PRO A 373 -18.31 18.87 -10.00
C PRO A 373 -19.82 18.68 -9.83
N ALA A 374 -20.65 19.45 -10.54
CA ALA A 374 -22.10 19.29 -10.51
C ALA A 374 -22.59 17.99 -11.19
N ASP A 375 -21.77 17.43 -12.09
CA ASP A 375 -22.08 16.20 -12.83
C ASP A 375 -21.57 14.94 -12.11
N TRP A 376 -20.79 15.09 -11.03
CA TRP A 376 -20.25 13.95 -10.29
C TRP A 376 -21.34 13.25 -9.46
N PRO A 377 -21.31 11.90 -9.39
CA PRO A 377 -22.32 11.13 -8.66
C PRO A 377 -22.18 11.28 -7.13
N ASP A 378 -23.29 11.24 -6.40
CA ASP A 378 -23.29 11.20 -4.93
C ASP A 378 -22.82 9.81 -4.42
N LEU A 379 -21.52 9.69 -4.19
CA LEU A 379 -20.86 8.47 -3.73
C LEU A 379 -21.35 8.02 -2.35
N VAL A 380 -21.72 8.96 -1.47
CA VAL A 380 -22.15 8.65 -0.11
C VAL A 380 -23.59 8.15 -0.09
N ALA A 381 -24.46 8.66 -0.96
CA ALA A 381 -25.80 8.11 -1.16
C ALA A 381 -25.77 6.74 -1.85
N ALA A 382 -24.91 6.57 -2.86
CA ALA A 382 -24.72 5.27 -3.51
C ALA A 382 -24.23 4.20 -2.52
N SER A 383 -23.23 4.52 -1.68
CA SER A 383 -22.75 3.58 -0.66
C SER A 383 -23.80 3.26 0.42
N ARG A 384 -24.62 4.23 0.84
CA ARG A 384 -25.80 3.99 1.72
C ARG A 384 -26.76 2.97 1.11
N THR A 385 -27.04 3.11 -0.18
CA THR A 385 -27.92 2.18 -0.90
C THR A 385 -27.33 0.77 -0.92
N VAL A 386 -26.04 0.63 -1.23
CA VAL A 386 -25.34 -0.67 -1.21
C VAL A 386 -25.43 -1.33 0.16
N VAL A 387 -25.14 -0.59 1.24
CA VAL A 387 -25.19 -1.14 2.61
C VAL A 387 -26.61 -1.59 2.96
N ALA A 388 -27.63 -0.79 2.65
CA ALA A 388 -29.03 -1.13 2.91
C ALA A 388 -29.48 -2.40 2.16
N GLU A 389 -29.13 -2.51 0.87
CA GLU A 389 -29.40 -3.71 0.08
C GLU A 389 -28.63 -4.92 0.60
N ALA A 390 -27.40 -4.70 1.09
CA ALA A 390 -26.57 -5.77 1.62
C ALA A 390 -27.15 -6.39 2.90
N SER A 391 -27.91 -5.62 3.69
CA SER A 391 -28.59 -6.13 4.89
C SER A 391 -29.79 -7.05 4.55
N VAL A 392 -30.36 -6.93 3.35
CA VAL A 392 -31.54 -7.71 2.91
C VAL A 392 -31.13 -8.94 2.12
N VAL A 393 -30.10 -8.83 1.28
CA VAL A 393 -29.62 -9.92 0.42
C VAL A 393 -28.68 -10.83 1.23
N ARG A 394 -29.15 -12.01 1.67
CA ARG A 394 -28.22 -13.07 2.11
C ARG A 394 -27.44 -13.59 0.89
N PRO A 395 -26.14 -13.90 1.03
CA PRO A 395 -25.40 -14.53 -0.06
C PRO A 395 -26.10 -15.82 -0.48
N THR A 396 -26.49 -15.94 -1.75
CA THR A 396 -26.77 -17.24 -2.35
C THR A 396 -25.45 -17.98 -2.41
N VAL A 397 -25.25 -18.91 -1.46
CA VAL A 397 -24.20 -19.92 -1.56
C VAL A 397 -24.48 -20.68 -2.85
N ALA A 398 -23.66 -20.46 -3.89
CA ALA A 398 -23.62 -21.37 -5.01
C ALA A 398 -23.14 -22.71 -4.44
N ALA A 399 -24.07 -23.66 -4.29
CA ALA A 399 -23.75 -25.02 -3.96
C ALA A 399 -22.87 -25.58 -5.09
N SER A 400 -21.56 -25.50 -4.92
CA SER A 400 -20.63 -26.30 -5.71
C SER A 400 -20.88 -27.74 -5.28
N GLY A 401 -21.51 -28.48 -6.20
CA GLY A 401 -21.92 -29.85 -6.01
C GLY A 401 -20.77 -30.70 -5.48
N ALA A 402 -21.03 -31.39 -4.38
CA ALA A 402 -20.30 -32.59 -4.01
C ALA A 402 -20.48 -33.61 -5.15
N GLY A 403 -19.55 -33.62 -6.09
CA GLY A 403 -19.35 -34.74 -7.00
C GLY A 403 -18.79 -35.91 -6.20
N ARG A 404 -19.67 -36.81 -5.77
CA ARG A 404 -19.32 -38.20 -5.54
C ARG A 404 -19.15 -38.86 -6.91
N SER A 405 -17.99 -39.44 -7.16
CA SER A 405 -17.83 -40.60 -8.04
C SER A 405 -16.41 -41.15 -7.89
N GLU A 406 -16.37 -42.31 -7.22
CA GLU A 406 -15.42 -43.43 -7.30
C GLU A 406 -13.92 -43.23 -7.05
#